data_AF-A0A661W829-F1
#
_entry.id   AF-A0A661W829-F1
#
_cell.length_a   1.000
_cell.length_b   1.000
_cell.length_c   1.000
_cell.angle_alpha   90.00
_cell.angle_beta   90.00
_cell.angle_gamma   90.00
#
_symmetry.space_group_name_H-M   'P 1'
#
loop_
_entity.id
_entity.type
_entity.pdbx_description
1 polymer ?
#
loop_
_entity_poly.entity_id
_entity_poly.type
_entity_poly.pdbx_seq_one_letter_code
_entity_poly.pdbx_strand_id
1 'polypeptide(L)'
;MATRPVFVPDIDPDHGQLVHEHEVDFQWVTDPSVEQKKENIAKLHAAARHRNLVPLLEVSPESDDPLGAHISVSNLAVEDDRSYLVPLNAAYQGSKVFTGGGPYADIYLSSEQEIADDSRLVES
;
A
#
# COMPACT_ATOMS: atom_id res chain seq x y z
N MET A 1 -6.23 -14.88 12.72
CA MET A 1 -5.55 -15.37 11.50
C MET A 1 -5.89 -14.40 10.38
N ALA A 2 -4.95 -14.11 9.50
CA ALA A 2 -5.22 -13.44 8.23
C ALA A 2 -4.38 -14.11 7.14
N THR A 3 -4.84 -13.98 5.89
CA THR A 3 -4.12 -14.41 4.70
C THR A 3 -3.81 -13.16 3.87
N ARG A 4 -2.56 -13.01 3.46
CA ARG A 4 -2.12 -11.90 2.60
C ARG A 4 -1.24 -12.43 1.47
N PRO A 5 -1.36 -11.87 0.25
CA PRO A 5 -0.48 -12.26 -0.84
C PRO A 5 0.94 -11.72 -0.61
N VAL A 6 1.92 -12.55 -0.97
CA VAL A 6 3.31 -12.16 -1.20
C VAL A 6 3.58 -12.32 -2.69
N PHE A 7 4.08 -11.26 -3.32
CA PHE A 7 4.34 -11.21 -4.75
C PHE A 7 5.80 -11.56 -5.04
N VAL A 8 6.02 -12.48 -5.97
CA VAL A 8 7.36 -12.84 -6.47
C VAL A 8 7.43 -12.45 -7.95
N PRO A 9 8.42 -11.67 -8.39
CA PRO A 9 8.53 -11.30 -9.81
C PRO A 9 8.72 -12.54 -10.68
N ASP A 10 7.95 -12.61 -11.76
CA ASP A 10 8.23 -13.57 -12.82
C ASP A 10 9.27 -12.93 -13.75
N ILE A 11 10.44 -13.56 -13.82
CA ILE A 11 11.58 -13.04 -14.59
C ILE A 11 11.68 -13.68 -15.99
N ASP A 12 10.78 -14.62 -16.29
CA ASP A 12 10.73 -15.24 -17.61
C ASP A 12 9.87 -14.37 -18.55
N PRO A 13 10.47 -13.74 -19.58
CA PRO A 13 9.74 -12.89 -20.50
C PRO A 13 8.71 -13.65 -21.35
N ASP A 14 8.83 -14.97 -21.49
CA ASP A 14 7.94 -15.79 -22.33
C ASP A 14 6.65 -16.19 -21.61
N HIS A 15 6.60 -16.13 -20.28
CA HIS A 15 5.40 -16.45 -19.49
C HIS A 15 4.27 -15.44 -19.66
N GLY A 16 4.60 -14.17 -19.97
CA GLY A 16 3.63 -13.07 -20.04
C GLY A 16 3.00 -12.68 -18.70
N GLN A 17 3.42 -13.29 -17.59
CA GLN A 17 3.04 -12.94 -16.23
C GLN A 17 4.08 -11.96 -15.65
N LEU A 18 3.64 -10.99 -14.84
CA LEU A 18 4.56 -10.03 -14.19
C LEU A 18 5.02 -10.50 -12.81
N VAL A 19 4.11 -11.12 -12.05
CA VAL A 19 4.34 -11.60 -10.68
C VAL A 19 3.55 -12.87 -10.41
N HIS A 20 4.11 -13.77 -9.60
CA HIS A 20 3.39 -14.87 -8.97
C HIS A 20 2.88 -14.45 -7.59
N GLU A 21 1.63 -14.78 -7.29
CA GLU A 21 0.99 -14.51 -6.00
C GLU A 21 1.06 -15.74 -5.11
N HIS A 22 1.59 -15.57 -3.90
CA HIS A 22 1.62 -16.61 -2.87
C HIS A 22 0.81 -16.15 -1.66
N GLU A 23 -0.37 -16.74 -1.46
CA GLU A 23 -1.17 -16.51 -0.25
C GLU A 23 -0.44 -17.04 0.99
N VAL A 24 -0.14 -16.18 1.97
CA VAL A 24 0.57 -16.52 3.21
C VAL A 24 -0.34 -16.30 4.42
N ASP A 25 -0.56 -17.35 5.19
CA ASP A 25 -1.29 -17.30 6.46
C ASP A 25 -0.38 -16.90 7.61
N PHE A 26 -0.88 -16.02 8.49
CA PHE A 26 -0.15 -15.61 9.68
C PHE A 26 -1.07 -15.16 10.84
N GLN A 27 -0.47 -15.05 12.01
CA GLN A 27 -1.12 -14.45 13.18
C GLN A 27 -1.31 -12.95 12.96
N TRP A 28 -2.57 -12.54 12.84
CA TRP A 28 -2.96 -11.14 12.77
C TRP A 28 -3.59 -10.70 14.09
N VAL A 29 -3.20 -9.53 14.56
CA VAL A 29 -3.84 -8.84 15.69
C VAL A 29 -4.52 -7.59 15.16
N THR A 30 -5.82 -7.45 15.45
CA THR A 30 -6.63 -6.29 15.04
C THR A 30 -6.48 -5.17 16.05
N ASP A 31 -5.34 -4.48 16.00
CA ASP A 31 -5.07 -3.26 16.78
C ASP A 31 -4.40 -2.24 15.84
N PRO A 32 -4.86 -0.98 15.81
CA PRO A 32 -4.35 0.04 14.89
C PRO A 32 -3.04 0.70 15.35
N SER A 33 -2.53 0.38 16.55
CA SER A 33 -1.27 0.92 17.06
C SER A 33 -0.09 0.62 16.13
N VAL A 34 0.87 1.55 16.09
CA VAL A 34 2.08 1.41 15.27
C VAL A 34 2.86 0.16 15.66
N GLU A 35 2.94 -0.12 16.96
CA GLU A 35 3.57 -1.30 17.52
C GLU A 35 2.93 -2.59 17.00
N GLN A 36 1.59 -2.65 16.99
CA GLN A 36 0.92 -3.87 16.52
C GLN A 36 0.97 -4.03 15.00
N LYS A 37 0.97 -2.93 14.24
CA LYS A 37 1.21 -2.96 12.79
C LYS A 37 2.58 -3.53 12.45
N LYS A 38 3.64 -3.01 13.10
CA LYS A 38 5.01 -3.53 12.94
C LYS A 38 5.11 -5.00 13.31
N GLU A 39 4.50 -5.40 14.41
CA GLU A 39 4.46 -6.79 14.83
C GLU A 39 3.70 -7.69 13.83
N ASN A 40 2.60 -7.20 13.23
CA ASN A 40 1.89 -7.93 12.17
C ASN A 40 2.75 -8.09 10.90
N ILE A 41 3.50 -7.04 10.50
CA ILE A 41 4.45 -7.10 9.39
C ILE A 41 5.53 -8.14 9.68
N ALA A 42 6.12 -8.14 10.87
CA ALA A 42 7.13 -9.11 11.28
C ALA A 42 6.61 -10.55 11.24
N LYS A 43 5.36 -10.79 11.67
CA LYS A 43 4.69 -12.10 11.58
C LYS A 43 4.48 -12.55 10.13
N LEU A 44 4.08 -11.66 9.24
CA LEU A 44 3.97 -11.96 7.81
C LEU A 44 5.34 -12.32 7.21
N HIS A 45 6.38 -11.53 7.51
CA HIS A 45 7.74 -11.79 7.03
C HIS A 45 8.28 -13.14 7.54
N ALA A 46 8.00 -13.49 8.79
CA ALA A 46 8.35 -14.79 9.35
C ALA A 46 7.63 -15.94 8.63
N ALA A 47 6.31 -15.81 8.42
CA ALA A 47 5.51 -16.82 7.71
C ALA A 47 5.96 -17.01 6.26
N ALA A 48 6.29 -15.93 5.55
CA ALA A 48 6.83 -15.98 4.20
C ALA A 48 8.22 -16.64 4.13
N ARG A 49 9.09 -16.36 5.10
CA ARG A 49 10.41 -17.00 5.23
C ARG A 49 10.30 -18.52 5.38
N HIS A 50 9.31 -19.03 6.12
CA HIS A 50 9.06 -20.47 6.23
C HIS A 50 8.70 -21.13 4.89
N ARG A 51 8.30 -20.33 3.90
CA ARG A 51 7.96 -20.78 2.53
C ARG A 51 9.05 -20.45 1.52
N ASN A 52 10.24 -20.03 1.96
CA ASN A 52 11.36 -19.58 1.12
C ASN A 52 11.02 -18.36 0.24
N LEU A 53 10.07 -17.53 0.66
CA LEU A 53 9.69 -16.28 -0.02
C LEU A 53 10.49 -15.12 0.59
N VAL A 54 11.81 -15.11 0.40
CA VAL A 54 12.73 -14.09 0.94
C VAL A 54 13.86 -13.79 -0.06
N PRO A 55 14.47 -12.60 0.00
CA PRO A 55 14.14 -11.45 0.86
C PRO A 55 12.81 -10.78 0.46
N LEU A 56 12.15 -10.13 1.42
CA LEU A 56 10.94 -9.33 1.18
C LEU A 56 11.25 -7.85 1.31
N LEU A 57 10.75 -7.06 0.36
CA LEU A 57 10.61 -5.62 0.49
C LEU A 57 9.15 -5.33 0.80
N GLU A 58 8.91 -4.80 1.99
CA GLU A 58 7.60 -4.31 2.40
C GLU A 58 7.60 -2.78 2.29
N VAL A 59 6.49 -2.22 1.81
CA VAL A 59 6.37 -0.80 1.47
C VAL A 59 5.22 -0.18 2.26
N SER A 60 5.55 0.42 3.39
CA SER A 60 4.63 1.16 4.25
C SER A 60 5.38 2.17 5.11
N PRO A 61 4.68 3.13 5.73
CA PRO A 61 5.28 4.03 6.72
C PRO A 61 5.88 3.30 7.93
N GLU A 62 5.37 2.11 8.24
CA GLU A 62 5.80 1.29 9.39
C GLU A 62 7.00 0.37 9.08
N SER A 63 7.49 0.32 7.83
CA SER A 63 8.63 -0.51 7.41
C SER A 63 9.89 -0.27 8.25
N ASP A 64 10.54 -1.37 8.65
CA ASP A 64 11.86 -1.33 9.27
C ASP A 64 13.01 -1.25 8.25
N ASP A 65 12.74 -1.53 6.96
CA ASP A 65 13.65 -1.22 5.87
C ASP A 65 13.49 0.25 5.48
N PRO A 66 14.54 1.08 5.57
CA PRO A 66 14.48 2.48 5.14
C PRO A 66 13.97 2.61 3.71
N LEU A 67 14.38 1.75 2.78
CA LEU A 67 13.92 1.82 1.39
C LEU A 67 12.40 1.69 1.33
N GLY A 68 11.83 0.69 2.01
CA GLY A 68 10.39 0.45 2.09
C GLY A 68 9.62 1.64 2.65
N ALA A 69 10.14 2.27 3.70
CA ALA A 69 9.55 3.47 4.27
C ALA A 69 9.62 4.68 3.32
N HIS A 70 10.75 4.90 2.65
CA HIS A 70 10.94 6.04 1.74
C HIS A 70 10.08 5.95 0.47
N ILE A 71 9.85 4.74 -0.04
CA ILE A 71 9.01 4.53 -1.24
C ILE A 71 7.53 4.26 -0.93
N SER A 72 7.13 4.42 0.34
CA SER A 72 5.72 4.32 0.73
C SER A 72 4.87 5.43 0.11
N VAL A 73 3.60 5.13 -0.18
CA VAL A 73 2.70 6.05 -0.91
C VAL A 73 2.57 7.42 -0.23
N SER A 74 2.63 7.48 1.11
CA SER A 74 2.57 8.74 1.87
C SER A 74 3.82 9.62 1.73
N ASN A 75 4.93 9.06 1.22
CA ASN A 75 6.20 9.77 0.98
C ASN A 75 6.45 10.10 -0.49
N LEU A 76 5.55 9.69 -1.40
CA LEU A 76 5.67 9.92 -2.83
C LEU A 76 4.80 11.08 -3.29
N ALA A 77 5.23 11.76 -4.36
CA ALA A 77 4.48 12.80 -5.04
C ALA A 77 4.59 12.63 -6.56
N VAL A 78 3.59 13.13 -7.29
CA VAL A 78 3.52 13.15 -8.74
C VAL A 78 3.36 14.59 -9.23
N GLU A 79 3.86 14.88 -10.43
CA GLU A 79 3.64 16.18 -11.07
C GLU A 79 2.31 16.18 -11.84
N ASP A 80 1.53 17.25 -11.68
CA ASP A 80 0.36 17.51 -12.51
C ASP A 80 0.72 18.14 -13.87
N ASP A 81 -0.27 18.44 -14.69
CA ASP A 81 -0.11 19.06 -16.01
C ASP A 81 0.49 20.48 -15.96
N ARG A 82 0.57 21.08 -14.78
CA ARG A 82 1.11 22.41 -14.50
C ARG A 82 2.42 22.34 -13.72
N SER A 83 3.01 21.15 -13.57
CA SER A 83 4.24 20.89 -12.81
C SER A 83 4.13 21.19 -11.31
N TYR A 84 2.93 21.14 -10.73
CA TYR A 84 2.75 21.14 -9.29
C TYR A 84 2.91 19.72 -8.74
N LEU A 85 3.63 19.59 -7.62
CA LEU A 85 3.74 18.33 -6.90
C LEU A 85 2.47 18.07 -6.10
N VAL A 86 1.83 16.95 -6.38
CA VAL A 86 0.66 16.43 -5.68
C VAL A 86 1.07 15.16 -4.93
N PRO A 87 0.79 15.03 -3.61
CA PRO A 87 1.02 13.78 -2.90
C PRO A 87 0.36 12.61 -3.63
N LEU A 88 1.06 11.47 -3.74
CA LEU A 88 0.58 10.35 -4.54
C LEU A 88 -0.76 9.80 -4.02
N ASN A 89 -0.94 9.74 -2.70
CA ASN A 89 -2.22 9.34 -2.10
C ASN A 89 -3.34 10.33 -2.46
N ALA A 90 -3.09 11.64 -2.39
CA ALA A 90 -4.06 12.67 -2.79
C ALA A 90 -4.45 12.55 -4.26
N ALA A 91 -3.47 12.35 -5.15
CA ALA A 91 -3.72 12.11 -6.57
C ALA A 91 -4.58 10.84 -6.79
N TYR A 92 -4.27 9.75 -6.08
CA TYR A 92 -5.02 8.50 -6.17
C TYR A 92 -6.48 8.66 -5.69
N GLN A 93 -6.68 9.22 -4.49
CA GLN A 93 -8.00 9.36 -3.89
C GLN A 93 -8.88 10.37 -4.62
N GLY A 94 -8.32 11.53 -5.01
CA GLY A 94 -9.06 12.54 -5.76
C GLY A 94 -9.43 12.10 -7.18
N SER A 95 -8.66 11.17 -7.76
CA SER A 95 -8.95 10.61 -9.09
C SER A 95 -9.96 9.45 -9.06
N LYS A 96 -10.31 8.94 -7.88
CA LYS A 96 -11.19 7.77 -7.75
C LYS A 96 -12.61 8.11 -8.20
N VAL A 97 -13.16 7.30 -9.08
CA VAL A 97 -14.54 7.41 -9.57
C VAL A 97 -15.37 6.29 -8.97
N PHE A 98 -16.49 6.65 -8.34
CA PHE A 98 -17.42 5.74 -7.68
C PHE A 98 -18.73 5.67 -8.45
N THR A 99 -19.55 4.65 -8.16
CA THR A 99 -20.92 4.62 -8.71
C THR A 99 -21.73 5.76 -8.09
N GLY A 100 -21.96 6.82 -8.87
CA GLY A 100 -22.71 8.00 -8.42
C GLY A 100 -21.88 9.06 -7.68
N GLY A 101 -20.55 8.96 -7.68
CA GLY A 101 -19.67 9.90 -7.01
C GLY A 101 -18.28 9.98 -7.62
N GLY A 102 -17.53 11.01 -7.25
CA GLY A 102 -16.19 11.27 -7.77
C GLY A 102 -16.14 11.60 -9.28
N PRO A 103 -14.96 11.93 -9.81
CA PRO A 103 -13.72 12.19 -9.06
C PRO A 103 -13.87 13.44 -8.18
N TYR A 104 -13.24 13.42 -7.01
CA TYR A 104 -13.25 14.52 -6.04
C TYR A 104 -11.96 15.32 -6.18
N ALA A 105 -11.88 16.16 -7.21
CA ALA A 105 -10.65 16.90 -7.54
C ALA A 105 -10.18 17.87 -6.44
N ASP A 106 -11.05 18.24 -5.51
CA ASP A 106 -10.70 19.00 -4.32
C ASP A 106 -9.71 18.26 -3.40
N ILE A 107 -9.71 16.92 -3.44
CA ILE A 107 -8.82 16.07 -2.64
C ILE A 107 -7.35 16.21 -3.04
N TYR A 108 -7.04 16.66 -4.26
CA TYR A 108 -5.65 16.90 -4.68
C TYR A 108 -4.92 17.94 -3.82
N LEU A 109 -5.68 18.78 -3.11
CA LEU A 109 -5.17 19.82 -2.24
C LEU A 109 -5.31 19.49 -0.76
N SER A 110 -5.80 18.30 -0.41
CA SER A 110 -6.03 17.85 0.96
C SER A 110 -4.78 17.23 1.58
N SER A 111 -4.65 17.38 2.89
CA SER A 111 -3.68 16.67 3.71
C SER A 111 -4.06 15.19 3.89
N GLU A 112 -3.07 14.35 4.25
CA GLU A 112 -3.31 12.93 4.54
C GLU A 112 -4.40 12.70 5.59
N GLN A 113 -4.50 13.56 6.60
CA GLN A 113 -5.54 13.46 7.63
C GLN A 113 -6.94 13.80 7.08
N GLU A 114 -7.05 14.87 6.30
CA GLU A 114 -8.32 15.24 5.65
C GLU A 114 -8.80 14.15 4.69
N ILE A 115 -7.89 13.51 3.97
CA ILE A 115 -8.17 12.37 3.11
C ILE A 115 -8.66 11.18 3.94
N ALA A 116 -7.97 10.83 5.02
CA ALA A 116 -8.34 9.70 5.87
C ALA A 116 -9.72 9.87 6.52
N ASP A 117 -10.12 11.10 6.83
CA ASP A 117 -11.39 11.44 7.45
C ASP A 117 -12.52 11.74 6.41
N ASP A 118 -12.22 11.73 5.11
CA ASP A 118 -13.18 12.07 4.07
C ASP A 118 -14.24 10.97 3.89
N SER A 119 -15.43 11.22 4.44
CA SER A 119 -16.58 10.31 4.33
C SER A 119 -16.98 9.95 2.90
N ARG A 120 -16.63 10.74 1.88
CA ARG A 120 -16.93 10.44 0.47
C ARG A 120 -16.03 9.35 -0.10
N LEU A 121 -14.83 9.18 0.47
CA LEU A 121 -13.93 8.09 0.12
C LEU A 121 -14.34 6.76 0.76
N VAL A 122 -15.24 6.85 1.74
CA VAL A 122 -15.84 5.73 2.42
C VAL A 122 -17.10 5.32 1.67
N GLU A 123 -16.98 4.62 0.53
CA GLU A 123 -18.10 3.82 0.05
C GLU A 123 -17.75 2.73 -0.96
N SER A 124 -18.52 1.63 -0.84
CA SER A 124 -18.64 0.41 -1.66
C SER A 124 -17.83 -0.81 -1.19
#